data_AF-R7LQY3-F1
#
_entry.id   AF-R7LQY3-F1
#
_cell.length_a   1.000
_cell.length_b   1.000
_cell.length_c   1.000
_cell.angle_alpha   90.00
_cell.angle_beta   90.00
_cell.angle_gamma   90.00
#
_symmetry.space_group_name_H-M   'P 1'
#
loop_
_entity.id
_entity.type
_entity.pdbx_description
1 polymer ?
#
loop_
_entity_poly.entity_id
_entity_poly.type
_entity_poly.pdbx_seq_one_letter_code
_entity_poly.pdbx_strand_id
1 'polypeptide(L)'
;MANMIHWLVLHTPLKVTELHHHSDALFPDVKRRVPFGTGTSISYKALDYRFKNTTEYPIQIRVWLDDTFLYGEIRSTIPLKEKYKIIEEDNHYSKDKYGIFYRNSKVYRITTDKKTNQEIKKELILDNHSQVMYDYDLIPKEEIRV
;
A
#
# COMPACT_ATOMS: atom_id res chain seq x y z
N MET A 1 13.08 0.97 -3.67
CA MET A 1 13.11 -0.52 -3.79
C MET A 1 12.07 -1.18 -2.90
N ALA A 2 12.05 -0.90 -1.59
CA ALA A 2 11.08 -1.42 -0.61
C ALA A 2 9.61 -1.31 -1.06
N ASN A 3 9.17 -0.10 -1.39
CA ASN A 3 7.80 0.19 -1.84
C ASN A 3 7.41 -0.67 -3.04
N MET A 4 8.33 -0.87 -3.97
CA MET A 4 8.08 -1.67 -5.16
C MET A 4 7.88 -3.14 -4.82
N ILE A 5 8.75 -3.71 -3.97
CA ILE A 5 8.60 -5.11 -3.55
C ILE A 5 7.28 -5.28 -2.77
N HIS A 6 6.97 -4.34 -1.87
CA HIS A 6 5.71 -4.36 -1.14
C HIS A 6 4.51 -4.30 -2.09
N TRP A 7 4.53 -3.38 -3.05
CA TRP A 7 3.49 -3.25 -4.06
C TRP A 7 3.31 -4.54 -4.88
N LEU A 8 4.39 -5.16 -5.32
CA LEU A 8 4.34 -6.43 -6.02
C LEU A 8 3.77 -7.55 -5.14
N VAL A 9 4.22 -7.66 -3.88
CA VAL A 9 3.73 -8.65 -2.92
C VAL A 9 2.22 -8.50 -2.67
N LEU A 10 1.73 -7.26 -2.52
CA LEU A 10 0.30 -6.99 -2.38
C LEU A 10 -0.53 -7.48 -3.58
N HIS A 11 0.09 -7.65 -4.76
CA HIS A 11 -0.56 -8.17 -5.97
C HIS A 11 -0.40 -9.69 -6.16
N THR A 12 -0.09 -10.43 -5.09
CA THR A 12 0.14 -11.88 -5.11
C THR A 12 -0.50 -12.57 -3.91
N PRO A 13 -0.62 -13.91 -3.91
CA PRO A 13 -1.08 -14.67 -2.73
C PRO A 13 -0.14 -14.59 -1.53
N LEU A 14 1.06 -14.02 -1.70
CA LEU A 14 2.03 -13.85 -0.62
C LEU A 14 1.40 -13.07 0.56
N LYS A 15 1.80 -13.46 1.77
CA LYS A 15 1.30 -12.87 3.00
C LYS A 15 2.36 -11.96 3.60
N VAL A 16 2.06 -10.67 3.71
CA VAL A 16 2.86 -9.75 4.55
C VAL A 16 2.69 -10.17 6.00
N THR A 17 3.80 -10.43 6.69
CA THR A 17 3.83 -10.86 8.09
C THR A 17 4.33 -9.77 9.02
N GLU A 18 5.06 -8.80 8.49
CA GLU A 18 5.57 -7.65 9.23
C GLU A 18 5.71 -6.47 8.28
N LEU A 19 5.22 -5.31 8.70
CA LEU A 19 5.33 -4.06 7.98
C LEU A 19 5.29 -2.91 8.98
N HIS A 20 6.40 -2.17 9.07
CA HIS A 20 6.47 -0.97 9.88
C HIS A 20 6.20 0.25 8.99
N HIS A 21 5.15 1.00 9.32
CA HIS A 21 4.80 2.25 8.66
C HIS A 21 5.30 3.43 9.49
N HIS A 22 5.79 4.48 8.84
CA HIS A 22 5.85 5.79 9.48
C HIS A 22 4.46 6.43 9.35
N SER A 23 3.92 6.93 10.44
CA SER A 23 2.58 7.53 10.52
C SER A 23 2.57 9.00 10.06
N ASP A 24 3.42 9.36 9.11
CA ASP A 24 3.65 10.75 8.70
C ASP A 24 3.12 11.00 7.29
N ALA A 25 2.16 11.92 7.17
CA ALA A 25 1.70 12.43 5.89
C ALA A 25 2.62 13.60 5.47
N LEU A 26 3.75 13.25 4.84
CA LEU A 26 4.82 14.18 4.47
C LEU A 26 4.53 15.00 3.21
N PHE A 27 3.61 14.57 2.35
CA PHE A 27 3.35 15.19 1.05
C PHE A 27 1.85 15.44 0.83
N PRO A 28 1.49 16.59 0.22
CA PRO A 28 0.11 16.88 -0.17
C PRO A 28 -0.34 15.94 -1.30
N ASP A 29 -1.64 15.66 -1.39
CA ASP A 29 -2.22 14.68 -2.32
C ASP A 29 -2.26 15.10 -3.80
N VAL A 30 -1.61 16.20 -4.16
CA VAL A 30 -1.73 16.80 -5.49
C VAL A 30 -1.29 15.80 -6.58
N LYS A 31 -2.26 15.22 -7.29
CA LYS A 31 -2.09 14.28 -8.42
C LYS A 31 -1.56 12.88 -8.07
N ARG A 32 -1.94 12.32 -6.92
CA ARG A 32 -1.53 10.95 -6.55
C ARG A 32 -2.18 9.88 -7.45
N ARG A 33 -1.37 8.93 -7.97
CA ARG A 33 -1.82 7.82 -8.85
C ARG A 33 -1.89 6.45 -8.15
N VAL A 34 -1.48 6.35 -6.89
CA VAL A 34 -1.32 5.08 -6.16
C VAL A 34 -1.95 5.25 -4.77
N PRO A 35 -2.71 4.30 -4.21
CA PRO A 35 -3.28 4.40 -2.86
C PRO A 35 -2.29 4.83 -1.76
N PHE A 36 -2.75 5.53 -0.71
CA PHE A 36 -1.99 5.75 0.53
C PHE A 36 -1.57 4.42 1.15
N GLY A 37 -0.49 4.41 1.95
CA GLY A 37 0.00 3.17 2.58
C GLY A 37 0.83 2.24 1.70
N THR A 38 0.99 2.55 0.41
CA THR A 38 1.90 1.83 -0.50
C THR A 38 3.37 2.19 -0.31
N GLY A 39 3.64 3.21 0.52
CA GLY A 39 4.97 3.55 1.00
C GLY A 39 5.36 2.63 2.14
N THR A 40 6.51 1.97 2.00
CA THR A 40 7.19 1.24 3.05
C THR A 40 8.46 1.99 3.42
N SER A 41 8.57 2.35 4.68
CA SER A 41 9.77 3.01 5.18
C SER A 41 10.69 1.95 5.74
N ILE A 42 11.83 1.74 5.10
CA ILE A 42 12.83 0.78 5.56
C ILE A 42 13.98 1.58 6.18
N SER A 43 14.08 1.50 7.50
CA SER A 43 15.20 1.97 8.30
C SER A 43 16.36 0.97 8.29
N TYR A 44 16.07 -0.34 8.27
CA TYR A 44 17.07 -1.41 8.25
C TYR A 44 16.59 -2.72 7.57
N LYS A 45 17.51 -3.40 6.87
CA LYS A 45 17.27 -4.51 5.92
C LYS A 45 16.44 -5.71 6.43
N ALA A 46 16.36 -5.92 7.74
CA ALA A 46 15.78 -7.13 8.35
C ALA A 46 14.71 -6.88 9.42
N LEU A 47 14.42 -5.60 9.72
CA LEU A 47 13.46 -5.20 10.76
C LEU A 47 12.12 -4.76 10.18
N ASP A 48 12.10 -4.11 9.02
CA ASP A 48 10.93 -3.28 8.69
C ASP A 48 9.89 -3.94 7.78
N TYR A 49 10.26 -5.01 7.07
CA TYR A 49 9.37 -5.65 6.11
C TYR A 49 9.63 -7.15 5.97
N ARG A 50 8.61 -7.97 6.26
CA ARG A 50 8.64 -9.43 6.05
C ARG A 50 7.37 -9.90 5.38
N PHE A 51 7.52 -10.88 4.51
CA PHE A 51 6.43 -11.61 3.90
C PHE A 51 6.77 -13.08 3.78
N LYS A 52 5.74 -13.91 3.69
CA LYS A 52 5.83 -15.36 3.59
C LYS A 52 5.26 -15.82 2.25
N ASN A 53 5.97 -16.74 1.59
CA ASN A 53 5.39 -17.55 0.53
C ASN A 53 4.42 -18.56 1.14
N THR A 54 3.13 -18.37 0.85
CA THR A 54 2.00 -19.20 1.28
C THR A 54 1.53 -20.15 0.18
N THR A 55 2.23 -20.17 -0.95
CA THR A 55 1.93 -21.07 -2.07
C THR A 55 2.79 -22.34 -2.01
N GLU A 56 2.32 -23.39 -2.68
CA GLU A 56 3.03 -24.68 -2.81
C GLU A 56 4.14 -24.64 -3.87
N TYR A 57 4.31 -23.53 -4.58
CA TYR A 57 5.26 -23.37 -5.68
C TYR A 57 6.26 -22.25 -5.41
N PRO A 58 7.46 -22.32 -6.01
CA PRO A 58 8.44 -21.26 -5.85
C PRO A 58 7.96 -19.98 -6.53
N ILE A 59 8.24 -18.87 -5.86
CA ILE A 59 8.04 -17.52 -6.37
C ILE A 59 9.41 -16.88 -6.54
N GLN A 60 9.62 -16.23 -7.69
CA GLN A 60 10.83 -15.44 -7.96
C GLN A 60 10.48 -13.96 -7.97
N ILE A 61 11.25 -13.16 -7.24
CA ILE A 61 11.21 -11.70 -7.33
C ILE A 61 12.39 -11.29 -8.20
N ARG A 62 12.15 -10.56 -9.28
CA ARG A 62 13.20 -9.90 -10.06
C ARG A 62 13.08 -8.40 -9.89
N VAL A 63 14.22 -7.77 -9.64
CA VAL A 63 14.36 -6.33 -9.55
C VAL A 63 15.59 -5.95 -10.35
N TRP A 64 15.48 -4.93 -11.19
CA TRP A 64 16.59 -4.41 -11.97
C TRP A 64 16.41 -2.91 -12.22
N LEU A 65 17.50 -2.27 -12.62
CA LEU A 65 17.55 -0.86 -12.98
C LEU A 65 17.92 -0.78 -14.46
N ASP A 66 17.42 0.24 -15.14
CA ASP A 66 18.10 0.82 -16.30
C ASP A 66 18.63 2.22 -15.93
N ASP A 67 19.00 3.02 -16.92
CA ASP A 67 19.55 4.37 -16.71
C ASP A 67 18.54 5.34 -16.06
N THR A 68 17.24 5.03 -16.09
CA THR A 68 16.17 5.96 -15.71
C THR A 68 15.22 5.40 -14.66
N PHE A 69 14.95 4.09 -14.66
CA PHE A 69 13.86 3.49 -13.92
C PHE A 69 14.27 2.24 -13.14
N LEU A 70 13.60 2.07 -12.00
CA LEU A 70 13.57 0.83 -11.23
C LEU A 70 12.40 -0.02 -11.69
N TYR A 71 12.71 -1.24 -12.11
CA TYR A 71 11.72 -2.24 -12.53
C TYR A 71 11.66 -3.39 -11.55
N GLY A 72 10.48 -3.99 -11.45
CA GLY A 72 10.29 -5.20 -10.68
C GLY A 72 9.14 -6.04 -11.21
N GLU A 73 9.28 -7.35 -11.08
CA GLU A 73 8.23 -8.32 -11.40
C GLU A 73 8.26 -9.47 -10.39
N ILE A 74 7.11 -10.12 -10.24
CA ILE A 74 7.00 -11.40 -9.53
C ILE A 74 6.64 -12.48 -10.55
N ARG A 75 7.40 -13.58 -10.51
CA ARG A 75 7.19 -14.75 -11.36
C ARG A 75 6.81 -15.95 -10.52
N SER A 76 6.00 -16.81 -11.12
CA SER A 76 5.55 -18.08 -10.57
C SER A 76 5.71 -19.15 -11.65
N THR A 77 5.97 -20.39 -11.25
CA THR A 77 5.95 -21.54 -12.17
C THR A 77 4.54 -21.89 -12.63
N ILE A 78 3.52 -21.41 -11.92
CA ILE A 78 2.10 -21.67 -12.20
C ILE A 78 1.32 -20.35 -12.29
N PRO A 79 0.40 -20.19 -13.26
CA PRO A 79 -0.48 -19.03 -13.32
C PRO A 79 -1.32 -18.87 -12.04
N LEU A 80 -1.32 -17.66 -11.47
CA LEU A 80 -2.19 -17.32 -10.35
C LEU A 80 -3.66 -17.39 -10.78
N LYS A 81 -4.48 -18.10 -10.00
CA LYS A 81 -5.94 -18.23 -10.21
C LYS A 81 -6.70 -16.95 -9.84
N GLU A 82 -6.10 -16.14 -8.99
CA GLU A 82 -6.70 -14.94 -8.41
C GLU A 82 -6.09 -13.67 -9.03
N LYS A 83 -6.87 -12.59 -9.01
CA LYS A 83 -6.43 -11.22 -9.28
C LYS A 83 -6.56 -10.42 -7.98
N TYR A 84 -5.58 -9.56 -7.74
CA TYR A 84 -5.55 -8.70 -6.56
C TYR A 84 -5.66 -7.24 -7.00
N LYS A 85 -6.42 -6.45 -6.26
CA LYS A 85 -6.57 -5.01 -6.46
C LYS A 85 -6.43 -4.31 -5.11
N ILE A 86 -5.63 -3.25 -5.09
CA ILE A 86 -5.51 -2.39 -3.92
C ILE A 86 -6.40 -1.17 -4.14
N ILE A 87 -7.28 -0.91 -3.17
CA ILE A 87 -8.16 0.25 -3.17
C ILE A 87 -7.99 1.02 -1.87
N GLU A 88 -8.24 2.32 -1.95
CA GLU A 88 -8.34 3.20 -0.80
C GLU A 88 -9.79 3.65 -0.69
N GLU A 89 -10.32 3.57 0.52
CA GLU A 89 -11.65 4.05 0.86
C GLU A 89 -11.55 4.99 2.05
N ASP A 90 -12.61 5.78 2.23
CA ASP A 90 -12.75 6.68 3.38
C ASP A 90 -11.60 7.67 3.55
N ASN A 91 -10.99 8.14 2.44
CA ASN A 91 -9.97 9.19 2.50
C ASN A 91 -10.60 10.50 2.99
N HIS A 92 -10.07 11.06 4.08
CA HIS A 92 -10.47 12.34 4.62
C HIS A 92 -9.42 12.91 5.58
N TYR A 93 -9.55 14.20 5.86
CA TYR A 93 -8.77 14.89 6.87
C TYR A 93 -9.61 15.15 8.11
N SER A 94 -9.05 14.96 9.30
CA SER A 94 -9.66 15.34 10.57
C SER A 94 -8.75 16.27 11.35
N LYS A 95 -9.33 17.12 12.19
CA LYS A 95 -8.59 18.05 13.03
C LYS A 95 -8.81 17.69 14.49
N ASP A 96 -7.74 17.54 15.26
CA ASP A 96 -7.86 17.27 16.69
C ASP A 96 -8.17 18.55 17.49
N LYS A 97 -8.34 18.38 18.81
CA LYS A 97 -8.61 19.48 19.75
C LYS A 97 -7.47 20.49 19.89
N TYR A 98 -6.25 20.16 19.47
CA TYR A 98 -5.08 21.04 19.48
C TYR A 98 -4.86 21.74 18.14
N GLY A 99 -5.71 21.41 17.16
CA GLY A 99 -5.66 21.96 15.82
C GLY A 99 -4.68 21.27 14.88
N ILE A 100 -4.21 20.08 15.23
CA ILE A 100 -3.35 19.23 14.41
C ILE A 100 -4.23 18.48 13.41
N PHE A 101 -3.82 18.49 12.14
CA PHE A 101 -4.51 17.73 11.11
C PHE A 101 -3.96 16.31 10.99
N TYR A 102 -4.87 15.39 10.76
CA TYR A 102 -4.59 13.99 10.47
C TYR A 102 -5.22 13.62 9.14
N ARG A 103 -4.51 12.83 8.35
CA ARG A 103 -5.03 12.15 7.18
C ARG A 103 -5.46 10.75 7.57
N ASN A 104 -6.70 10.42 7.24
CA ASN A 104 -7.32 9.15 7.53
C ASN A 104 -7.71 8.45 6.24
N SER A 105 -7.48 7.14 6.16
CA SER A 105 -8.00 6.33 5.06
C SER A 105 -7.93 4.84 5.40
N LYS A 106 -8.69 4.03 4.68
CA LYS A 106 -8.66 2.58 4.80
C LYS A 106 -8.21 1.97 3.50
N VAL A 107 -7.13 1.22 3.53
CA VAL A 107 -6.59 0.53 2.36
C VAL A 107 -7.01 -0.92 2.41
N TYR A 108 -7.66 -1.37 1.35
CA TYR A 108 -8.12 -2.73 1.21
C TYR A 108 -7.40 -3.46 0.07
N ARG A 109 -7.14 -4.75 0.28
CA ARG A 109 -6.82 -5.69 -0.79
C ARG A 109 -8.07 -6.48 -1.15
N ILE A 110 -8.52 -6.33 -2.39
CA ILE A 110 -9.60 -7.11 -2.98
C ILE A 110 -8.98 -8.26 -3.75
N THR A 111 -9.47 -9.47 -3.51
CA THR A 111 -9.11 -10.70 -4.23
C THR A 111 -10.30 -11.14 -5.06
N THR A 112 -10.09 -11.36 -6.34
CA THR A 112 -11.12 -11.75 -7.32
C THR A 112 -10.70 -13.04 -8.01
N ASP A 113 -11.63 -13.96 -8.22
CA ASP A 113 -11.38 -15.15 -9.06
C ASP A 113 -11.22 -14.72 -10.53
N LYS A 114 -10.14 -15.13 -11.21
CA LYS A 114 -9.91 -14.73 -12.60
C LYS A 114 -10.85 -15.38 -13.60
N LYS A 115 -11.41 -16.55 -13.29
CA LYS A 115 -12.31 -17.27 -14.19
C LYS A 115 -13.73 -16.71 -14.11
N THR A 116 -14.21 -16.45 -12.90
CA THR A 116 -15.60 -16.02 -12.68
C THR A 116 -15.75 -14.50 -12.52
N ASN A 117 -14.65 -13.77 -12.30
CA ASN A 117 -14.64 -12.35 -11.91
C ASN A 117 -15.41 -12.04 -10.62
N GLN A 118 -15.70 -13.04 -9.80
CA GLN A 118 -16.35 -12.83 -8.50
C GLN A 118 -15.34 -12.40 -7.45
N GLU A 119 -15.72 -11.43 -6.63
CA GLU A 119 -14.96 -11.04 -5.45
C GLU A 119 -14.99 -12.19 -4.42
N ILE A 120 -13.80 -12.68 -4.08
CA ILE A 120 -13.61 -13.75 -3.09
C ILE A 120 -13.46 -13.14 -1.69
N LYS A 121 -12.71 -12.05 -1.60
CA LYS A 121 -12.31 -11.46 -0.33
C LYS A 121 -12.00 -9.97 -0.47
N LYS A 122 -12.43 -9.18 0.51
CA LYS A 122 -11.94 -7.82 0.76
C LYS A 122 -11.32 -7.78 2.14
N GLU A 123 -10.03 -7.44 2.24
CA GLU A 123 -9.31 -7.41 3.51
C GLU A 123 -8.69 -6.04 3.75
N LEU A 124 -8.86 -5.52 4.97
CA LEU A 124 -8.22 -4.29 5.42
C LEU A 124 -6.73 -4.58 5.64
N ILE A 125 -5.86 -3.89 4.89
CA ILE A 125 -4.41 -4.05 5.00
C ILE A 125 -3.73 -2.86 5.68
N LEU A 126 -4.40 -1.70 5.72
CA LEU A 126 -3.96 -0.53 6.47
C LEU A 126 -5.18 0.28 6.92
N ASP A 127 -5.24 0.59 8.22
CA ASP A 127 -6.10 1.63 8.78
C ASP A 127 -5.21 2.84 9.07
N ASN A 128 -5.25 3.83 8.19
CA ASN A 128 -4.34 4.96 8.21
C ASN A 128 -4.87 6.06 9.13
N HIS A 129 -4.00 6.56 10.00
CA HIS A 129 -4.19 7.76 10.82
C HIS A 129 -2.84 8.48 10.94
N SER A 130 -2.49 9.25 9.92
CA SER A 130 -1.17 9.87 9.81
C SER A 130 -1.24 11.37 10.08
N GLN A 131 -0.34 11.90 10.89
CA GLN A 131 -0.26 13.34 11.13
C GLN A 131 0.17 14.07 9.85
N VAL A 132 -0.50 15.18 9.54
CA VAL A 132 -0.11 16.05 8.42
C VAL A 132 1.13 16.85 8.81
N MET A 133 2.19 16.69 8.03
CA MET A 133 3.50 17.31 8.27
C MET A 133 3.86 18.37 7.21
N TYR A 134 2.91 18.71 6.33
CA TYR A 134 3.02 19.78 5.34
C TYR A 134 2.04 20.93 5.68
N ASP A 135 2.14 22.02 4.94
CA ASP A 135 1.30 23.21 5.13
C ASP A 135 -0.21 22.88 5.04
N TYR A 136 -0.96 23.21 6.08
CA TYR A 136 -2.40 22.93 6.16
C TYR A 136 -3.21 23.67 5.11
N ASP A 137 -2.70 24.77 4.54
CA ASP A 137 -3.36 25.49 3.45
C ASP A 137 -3.43 24.67 2.15
N LEU A 138 -2.64 23.59 2.06
CA LEU A 138 -2.66 22.65 0.94
C LEU A 138 -3.69 21.52 1.11
N ILE A 139 -4.40 21.45 2.24
CA ILE A 139 -5.45 20.46 2.48
C ILE A 139 -6.72 20.86 1.70
N PRO A 140 -7.26 19.99 0.84
CA PRO A 140 -8.53 20.23 0.16
C PRO A 140 -9.66 20.39 1.18
N LYS A 141 -10.34 21.55 1.18
CA LYS A 141 -11.33 21.89 2.21
C LYS A 141 -12.54 20.96 2.20
N GLU A 142 -12.88 20.45 1.03
CA GLU A 142 -13.95 19.47 0.79
C GLU A 142 -13.65 18.08 1.38
N GLU A 143 -12.38 17.76 1.65
CA GLU A 143 -11.97 16.48 2.24
C GLU A 143 -11.85 16.55 3.77
N ILE A 144 -12.03 17.73 4.38
CA ILE A 144 -12.00 17.91 5.83
C ILE A 144 -13.35 17.50 6.42
N ARG A 145 -13.32 16.55 7.35
CA ARG A 145 -14.48 16.16 8.16
C ARG A 145 -14.33 16.71 9.57
N VAL A 146 -15.43 17.22 10.11
CA VAL A 146 -15.55 17.78 11.46
C VAL A 146 -15.88 16.69 12.45
#